data_AF-A0A0B8PC06-F1
#
_entry.id   AF-A0A0B8PC06-F1
#
_cell.length_a   1.000
_cell.length_b   1.000
_cell.length_c   1.000
_cell.angle_alpha   90.00
_cell.angle_beta   90.00
_cell.angle_gamma   90.00
#
_symmetry.space_group_name_H-M   'P 1'
#
loop_
_entity.id
_entity.type
_entity.pdbx_description
1 polymer ?
#
loop_
_entity_poly.entity_id
_entity_poly.type
_entity_poly.pdbx_seq_one_letter_code
_entity_poly.pdbx_strand_id
1 'polypeptide(L)'
;MKHLDLSKQSLFVLRLAIIIEVGVVLIGLGISLAVVFSALESGSTMTTVFVAAAPFVIVALCEFSKIPLALATWHARKSKLLYMILIFIVSFITFETLFNGFERNFAALTFSAEKLEIKRDGYEANITDNQSKIDEMEKEYRQEKRDIRDLMQENADNRESSRASARVAVERNNRSLTSNRQTLRTLQGELQGLNQEKADLLQKLAVEKQSALEERSNSISNRDSVRQEQIQSLESKLERLRSQMMTEIDDAFWSIDKQRIRKEYEAQITSLQAQLNKLVDGGLEVNQDASFTFSAIDEQYKLMLEMVDDKIALKESEISKLETIVSAQQRAASNSLAARNRQIDSAFISEKTRLESVGEKVENEFDSTREEIDAIKDENFELKQKIRHLDTDIEQMYLSNQIYRMASHIDGTKELDEIKPTTVTLVAVVWFGSLAFICAIIGPILVLASLHLKSRAEKMEQEQGEPSLQAS
;
A
#
# COMPACT_ATOMS: atom_id res chain seq x y z
N MET A 1 73.14 -69.68 -28.17
CA MET A 1 72.16 -68.61 -28.47
C MET A 1 71.58 -67.95 -27.23
N LYS A 2 71.09 -68.70 -26.21
CA LYS A 2 70.49 -68.10 -24.99
C LYS A 2 71.44 -67.24 -24.13
N HIS A 3 72.74 -67.58 -24.06
CA HIS A 3 73.75 -66.79 -23.32
C HIS A 3 73.96 -65.37 -23.88
N LEU A 4 74.10 -65.25 -25.21
CA LEU A 4 74.30 -63.97 -25.90
C LEU A 4 73.11 -63.01 -25.72
N ASP A 5 71.90 -63.55 -25.55
CA ASP A 5 70.67 -62.77 -25.36
C ASP A 5 70.61 -62.17 -23.94
N LEU A 6 70.91 -62.96 -22.90
CA LEU A 6 70.95 -62.44 -21.53
C LEU A 6 72.03 -61.37 -21.30
N SER A 7 73.20 -61.51 -21.92
CA SER A 7 74.27 -60.51 -21.82
C SER A 7 73.83 -59.17 -22.44
N LYS A 8 73.19 -59.21 -23.61
CA LYS A 8 72.63 -58.01 -24.27
C LYS A 8 71.52 -57.36 -23.43
N GLN A 9 70.64 -58.17 -22.84
CA GLN A 9 69.58 -57.70 -21.94
C GLN A 9 70.16 -57.04 -20.67
N SER A 10 71.23 -57.61 -20.08
CA SER A 10 71.88 -57.02 -18.90
C SER A 10 72.46 -55.63 -19.19
N LEU A 11 73.08 -55.45 -20.37
CA LEU A 11 73.65 -54.18 -20.78
C LEU A 11 72.57 -53.13 -21.08
N PHE A 12 71.45 -53.55 -21.66
CA PHE A 12 70.29 -52.70 -21.91
C PHE A 12 69.69 -52.16 -20.60
N VAL A 13 69.47 -53.03 -19.61
CA VAL A 13 68.95 -52.66 -18.29
C VAL A 13 69.89 -51.68 -17.56
N LEU A 14 71.21 -51.89 -17.66
CA LEU A 14 72.19 -50.97 -17.07
C LEU A 14 72.15 -49.57 -17.72
N ARG A 15 72.06 -49.51 -19.05
CA ARG A 15 71.93 -48.23 -19.77
C ARG A 15 70.66 -47.50 -19.38
N LEU A 16 69.55 -48.23 -19.22
CA LEU A 16 68.28 -47.68 -18.78
C LEU A 16 68.36 -47.11 -17.35
N ALA A 17 69.05 -47.81 -16.44
CA ALA A 17 69.31 -47.30 -15.09
C ALA A 17 70.09 -45.97 -15.12
N ILE A 18 71.16 -45.88 -15.93
CA ILE A 18 71.96 -44.66 -16.07
C ILE A 18 71.12 -43.51 -16.64
N ILE A 19 70.28 -43.77 -17.64
CA ILE A 19 69.39 -42.76 -18.23
C ILE A 19 68.42 -42.21 -17.18
N ILE A 20 67.81 -43.07 -16.37
CA ILE A 20 66.89 -42.63 -15.32
C ILE A 20 67.63 -41.79 -14.26
N GLU A 21 68.77 -42.27 -13.77
CA GLU A 21 69.58 -41.56 -12.77
C GLU A 21 70.03 -40.18 -13.27
N VAL A 22 70.52 -40.09 -14.52
CA VAL A 22 70.85 -38.79 -15.14
C VAL A 22 69.62 -37.91 -15.28
N GLY A 23 68.45 -38.48 -15.60
CA GLY A 23 67.19 -37.75 -15.65
C GLY A 23 66.83 -37.11 -14.29
N VAL A 24 66.98 -37.86 -13.19
CA VAL A 24 66.70 -37.36 -11.84
C VAL A 24 67.73 -36.30 -11.41
N VAL A 25 69.01 -36.47 -11.76
CA VAL A 25 70.04 -35.43 -11.56
C VAL A 25 69.64 -34.12 -12.26
N LEU A 26 69.21 -34.20 -13.52
CA LEU A 26 68.78 -33.02 -14.28
C LEU A 26 67.56 -32.35 -13.65
N ILE A 27 66.61 -33.13 -13.11
CA ILE A 27 65.46 -32.59 -12.38
C ILE A 27 65.93 -31.87 -11.10
N GLY A 28 66.85 -32.45 -10.33
CA GLY A 28 67.43 -31.81 -9.14
C GLY A 28 68.14 -30.49 -9.46
N LEU A 29 68.91 -30.46 -10.55
CA LEU A 29 69.53 -29.22 -11.05
C LEU A 29 68.48 -28.21 -11.57
N GLY A 30 67.41 -28.70 -12.19
CA GLY A 30 66.28 -27.87 -12.63
C GLY A 30 65.55 -27.20 -11.46
N ILE A 31 65.29 -27.93 -10.38
CA ILE A 31 64.71 -27.39 -9.14
C ILE A 31 65.64 -26.33 -8.54
N SER A 32 66.95 -26.63 -8.48
CA SER A 32 67.97 -25.67 -8.03
C SER A 32 67.92 -24.38 -8.85
N LEU A 33 67.82 -24.47 -10.18
CA LEU A 33 67.76 -23.31 -11.06
C LEU A 33 66.46 -22.52 -10.89
N ALA A 34 65.32 -23.19 -10.71
CA ALA A 34 64.05 -22.55 -10.45
C ALA A 34 64.05 -21.75 -9.13
N VAL A 35 64.71 -22.28 -8.08
CA VAL A 35 64.94 -21.56 -6.82
C VAL A 35 65.76 -20.30 -7.07
N VAL A 36 66.82 -20.39 -7.89
CA VAL A 36 67.68 -19.25 -8.23
C VAL A 36 66.91 -18.14 -8.92
N PHE A 37 66.11 -18.48 -9.94
CA PHE A 37 65.31 -17.49 -10.67
C PHE A 37 64.26 -16.82 -9.79
N SER A 38 63.53 -17.60 -8.98
CA SER A 38 62.53 -17.06 -8.06
C SER A 38 63.15 -16.12 -7.00
N ALA A 39 64.37 -16.42 -6.54
CA ALA A 39 65.10 -15.58 -5.60
C ALA A 39 65.67 -14.30 -6.25
N LEU A 40 66.04 -14.34 -7.53
CA LEU A 40 66.46 -13.17 -8.29
C LEU A 40 65.30 -12.20 -8.55
N GLU A 41 64.12 -12.73 -8.91
CA GLU A 41 62.92 -11.91 -9.13
C GLU A 41 62.44 -11.19 -7.86
N SER A 42 62.69 -11.76 -6.69
CA SER A 42 62.37 -11.17 -5.38
C SER A 42 63.41 -10.16 -4.87
N GLY A 43 64.45 -9.84 -5.65
CA GLY A 43 65.46 -8.83 -5.32
C GLY A 43 66.46 -9.27 -4.24
N SER A 44 66.57 -10.57 -3.97
CA SER A 44 67.45 -11.10 -2.94
C SER A 44 68.94 -11.02 -3.32
N THR A 45 69.83 -10.88 -2.33
CA THR A 45 71.28 -10.82 -2.57
C THR A 45 71.79 -12.15 -3.11
N MET A 46 72.70 -12.15 -4.09
CA MET A 46 73.25 -13.36 -4.71
C MET A 46 73.74 -14.40 -3.69
N THR A 47 74.26 -13.98 -2.53
CA THR A 47 74.66 -14.89 -1.44
C THR A 47 73.50 -15.72 -0.87
N THR A 48 72.33 -15.12 -0.69
CA THR A 48 71.11 -15.80 -0.22
C THR A 48 70.56 -16.76 -1.27
N VAL A 49 70.67 -16.38 -2.55
CA VAL A 49 70.30 -17.20 -3.70
C VAL A 49 71.13 -18.49 -3.75
N PHE A 50 72.46 -18.37 -3.59
CA PHE A 50 73.37 -19.52 -3.57
C PHE A 50 73.11 -20.46 -2.39
N VAL A 51 72.85 -19.92 -1.20
CA VAL A 51 72.56 -20.74 0.00
C VAL A 51 71.24 -21.51 -0.16
N ALA A 52 70.24 -20.94 -0.84
CA ALA A 52 68.98 -21.62 -1.12
C ALA A 52 69.10 -22.73 -2.19
N ALA A 53 69.99 -22.56 -3.17
CA ALA A 53 70.18 -23.49 -4.27
C ALA A 53 71.15 -24.65 -3.96
N ALA A 54 72.16 -24.40 -3.13
CA ALA A 54 73.25 -25.35 -2.84
C ALA A 54 72.79 -26.74 -2.34
N PRO A 55 71.77 -26.88 -1.47
CA PRO A 55 71.29 -28.20 -1.05
C PRO A 55 70.82 -29.07 -2.21
N PHE A 56 70.15 -28.49 -3.21
CA PHE A 56 69.63 -29.24 -4.36
C PHE A 56 70.75 -29.72 -5.29
N VAL A 57 71.83 -28.94 -5.43
CA VAL A 57 73.03 -29.37 -6.17
C VAL A 57 73.71 -30.54 -5.44
N ILE A 58 73.80 -30.48 -4.11
CA ILE A 58 74.36 -31.57 -3.30
C ILE A 58 73.51 -32.84 -3.46
N VAL A 59 72.18 -32.73 -3.44
CA VAL A 59 71.30 -33.87 -3.68
C VAL A 59 71.50 -34.46 -5.08
N ALA A 60 71.63 -33.63 -6.11
CA ALA A 60 71.91 -34.09 -7.47
C ALA A 60 73.25 -34.86 -7.56
N LEU A 61 74.27 -34.45 -6.80
CA LEU A 61 75.52 -35.20 -6.70
C LEU A 61 75.35 -36.52 -5.93
N CYS A 62 74.54 -36.53 -4.86
CA CYS A 62 74.20 -37.74 -4.12
C CYS A 62 73.45 -38.75 -5.01
N GLU A 63 72.64 -38.29 -5.96
CA GLU A 63 71.94 -39.15 -6.92
C GLU A 63 72.91 -40.01 -7.75
N PHE A 64 73.97 -39.40 -8.30
CA PHE A 64 75.01 -40.14 -9.03
C PHE A 64 75.71 -41.23 -8.20
N SER A 65 75.72 -41.09 -6.87
CA SER A 65 76.36 -42.08 -5.99
C SER A 65 75.60 -43.40 -5.89
N LYS A 66 74.33 -43.46 -6.31
CA LYS A 66 73.50 -44.67 -6.25
C LYS A 66 74.04 -45.83 -7.09
N ILE A 67 74.57 -45.54 -8.29
CA ILE A 67 75.13 -46.54 -9.19
C ILE A 67 76.36 -47.23 -8.58
N PRO A 68 77.42 -46.51 -8.12
CA PRO A 68 78.56 -47.14 -7.47
C PRO A 68 78.18 -47.84 -6.15
N LEU A 69 77.19 -47.34 -5.41
CA LEU A 69 76.68 -48.01 -4.21
C LEU A 69 75.98 -49.35 -4.51
N ALA A 70 75.18 -49.42 -5.58
CA ALA A 70 74.55 -50.65 -6.03
C ALA A 70 75.62 -51.69 -6.49
N LEU A 71 76.66 -51.24 -7.19
CA LEU A 71 77.80 -52.08 -7.56
C LEU A 71 78.57 -52.58 -6.33
N ALA A 72 78.81 -51.72 -5.34
CA ALA A 72 79.46 -52.08 -4.09
C ALA A 72 78.64 -53.11 -3.30
N THR A 73 77.31 -52.95 -3.26
CA THR A 73 76.39 -53.89 -2.60
C THR A 73 76.49 -55.30 -3.22
N TRP A 74 76.58 -55.39 -4.54
CA TRP A 74 76.69 -56.68 -5.24
C TRP A 74 77.99 -57.41 -4.93
N HIS A 75 79.12 -56.69 -4.91
CA HIS A 75 80.46 -57.28 -4.70
C HIS A 75 80.82 -57.49 -3.22
N ALA A 76 80.19 -56.76 -2.29
CA ALA A 76 80.47 -56.89 -0.86
C ALA A 76 80.03 -58.26 -0.33
N ARG A 77 80.89 -58.98 0.42
CA ARG A 77 80.54 -60.28 1.02
C ARG A 77 79.98 -60.18 2.44
N LYS A 78 80.51 -59.27 3.27
CA LYS A 78 80.17 -59.12 4.70
C LYS A 78 79.40 -57.83 5.03
N SER A 79 79.52 -56.79 4.20
CA SER A 79 78.94 -55.46 4.42
C SER A 79 77.72 -55.16 3.54
N LYS A 80 77.05 -56.18 2.98
CA LYS A 80 75.88 -56.00 2.09
C LYS A 80 74.76 -55.18 2.74
N LEU A 81 74.46 -55.46 4.02
CA LEU A 81 73.41 -54.75 4.75
C LEU A 81 73.72 -53.26 4.90
N LEU A 82 74.99 -52.91 5.15
CA LEU A 82 75.43 -51.52 5.28
C LEU A 82 75.24 -50.76 3.96
N TYR A 83 75.65 -51.33 2.82
CA TYR A 83 75.44 -50.68 1.52
C TYR A 83 73.97 -50.62 1.11
N MET A 84 73.14 -51.60 1.49
CA MET A 84 71.68 -51.54 1.29
C MET A 84 71.03 -50.40 2.09
N ILE A 85 71.42 -50.23 3.36
CA ILE A 85 70.94 -49.11 4.17
C ILE A 85 71.41 -47.78 3.58
N LEU A 86 72.66 -47.71 3.10
CA LEU A 86 73.20 -46.51 2.48
C LEU A 86 72.47 -46.15 1.17
N ILE A 87 72.16 -47.12 0.31
CA ILE A 87 71.31 -46.93 -0.88
C ILE A 87 69.92 -46.43 -0.46
N PHE A 88 69.33 -47.03 0.57
CA PHE A 88 68.01 -46.61 1.06
C PHE A 88 68.01 -45.16 1.55
N ILE A 89 69.02 -44.75 2.33
CA ILE A 89 69.14 -43.36 2.80
C ILE A 89 69.32 -42.40 1.62
N VAL A 90 70.19 -42.72 0.66
CA VAL A 90 70.39 -41.87 -0.52
C VAL A 90 69.12 -41.79 -1.37
N SER A 91 68.42 -42.91 -1.57
CA SER A 91 67.10 -42.92 -2.22
C SER A 91 66.04 -42.14 -1.44
N PHE A 92 66.06 -42.15 -0.11
CA PHE A 92 65.13 -41.36 0.70
C PHE A 92 65.35 -39.85 0.52
N ILE A 93 66.59 -39.39 0.39
CA ILE A 93 66.90 -37.98 0.09
C ILE A 93 66.36 -37.59 -1.29
N THR A 94 66.48 -38.46 -2.28
CA THR A 94 65.89 -38.26 -3.61
C THR A 94 64.38 -38.20 -3.57
N PHE A 95 63.76 -39.10 -2.79
CA PHE A 95 62.31 -39.12 -2.57
C PHE A 95 61.83 -37.78 -2.02
N GLU A 96 62.44 -37.28 -0.93
CA GLU A 96 62.11 -35.97 -0.34
C GLU A 96 62.26 -34.84 -1.36
N THR A 97 63.33 -34.87 -2.16
CA THR A 97 63.62 -33.82 -3.13
C THR A 97 62.62 -33.79 -4.28
N LEU A 98 62.23 -34.96 -4.80
CA LEU A 98 61.19 -35.07 -5.84
C LEU A 98 59.81 -34.73 -5.27
N PHE A 99 59.50 -35.19 -4.06
CA PHE A 99 58.22 -34.90 -3.39
C PHE A 99 58.03 -33.40 -3.19
N ASN A 100 59.03 -32.71 -2.64
CA ASN A 100 59.01 -31.25 -2.47
C ASN A 100 58.95 -30.52 -3.82
N GLY A 101 59.58 -31.05 -4.87
CA GLY A 101 59.46 -30.52 -6.22
C GLY A 101 58.03 -30.57 -6.76
N PHE A 102 57.32 -31.69 -6.55
CA PHE A 102 55.93 -31.85 -6.95
C PHE A 102 54.98 -30.98 -6.13
N GLU A 103 55.17 -30.92 -4.80
CA GLU A 103 54.36 -30.09 -3.90
C GLU A 103 54.48 -28.61 -4.27
N ARG A 104 55.69 -28.11 -4.53
CA ARG A 104 55.90 -26.72 -4.95
C ARG A 104 55.23 -26.39 -6.28
N ASN A 105 55.27 -27.31 -7.25
CA ASN A 105 54.58 -27.12 -8.53
C ASN A 105 53.05 -27.09 -8.34
N PHE A 106 52.53 -27.94 -7.46
CA PHE A 106 51.10 -27.96 -7.11
C PHE A 106 50.65 -26.70 -6.38
N ALA A 107 51.46 -26.23 -5.42
CA ALA A 107 51.21 -24.99 -4.69
C ALA A 107 51.21 -23.78 -5.64
N ALA A 108 52.14 -23.72 -6.60
CA ALA A 108 52.18 -22.63 -7.60
C ALA A 108 50.93 -22.60 -8.51
N LEU A 109 50.46 -23.77 -8.94
CA LEU A 109 49.22 -23.89 -9.72
C LEU A 109 47.98 -23.50 -8.89
N THR A 110 47.91 -23.97 -7.64
CA THR A 110 46.79 -23.68 -6.74
C THR A 110 46.73 -22.20 -6.36
N PHE A 111 47.87 -21.59 -6.05
CA PHE A 111 47.95 -20.15 -5.75
C PHE A 111 47.49 -19.27 -6.91
N SER A 112 47.72 -19.71 -8.15
CA SER A 112 47.25 -19.00 -9.34
C SER A 112 45.72 -19.01 -9.44
N ALA A 113 45.09 -20.13 -9.09
CA ALA A 113 43.63 -20.25 -9.02
C ALA A 113 43.04 -19.44 -7.84
N GLU A 114 43.63 -19.56 -6.65
CA GLU A 114 43.22 -18.80 -5.45
C GLU A 114 43.26 -17.28 -5.70
N LYS A 115 44.26 -16.78 -6.43
CA LYS A 115 44.33 -15.36 -6.82
C LYS A 115 43.16 -14.92 -7.71
N LEU A 116 42.62 -15.81 -8.53
CA LEU A 116 41.45 -15.52 -9.35
C LEU A 116 40.17 -15.57 -8.51
N GLU A 117 40.06 -16.53 -7.58
CA GLU A 117 38.95 -16.60 -6.61
C GLU A 117 38.87 -15.33 -5.76
N ILE A 118 39.99 -14.83 -5.22
CA ILE A 118 40.01 -13.56 -4.46
C ILE A 118 39.51 -12.39 -5.31
N LYS A 119 39.83 -12.36 -6.61
CA LYS A 119 39.31 -11.32 -7.52
C LYS A 119 37.81 -11.47 -7.78
N ARG A 120 37.33 -12.70 -7.95
CA ARG A 120 35.91 -13.01 -8.11
C ARG A 120 35.13 -12.53 -6.88
N ASP A 121 35.59 -12.89 -5.69
CA ASP A 121 34.96 -12.52 -4.42
C ASP A 121 34.98 -10.99 -4.23
N GLY A 122 36.05 -10.32 -4.65
CA GLY A 122 36.12 -8.86 -4.66
C GLY A 122 35.06 -8.22 -5.57
N TYR A 123 34.80 -8.79 -6.75
CA TYR A 123 33.72 -8.32 -7.63
C TYR A 123 32.33 -8.62 -7.06
N GLU A 124 32.14 -9.76 -6.40
CA GLU A 124 30.88 -10.11 -5.76
C GLU A 124 30.56 -9.20 -4.55
N ALA A 125 31.58 -8.85 -3.77
CA ALA A 125 31.46 -7.86 -2.70
C ALA A 125 31.05 -6.48 -3.26
N ASN A 126 31.66 -6.04 -4.36
CA ASN A 126 31.28 -4.78 -5.03
C ASN A 126 29.84 -4.80 -5.53
N ILE A 127 29.38 -5.92 -6.11
CA ILE A 127 27.97 -6.07 -6.53
C ILE A 127 27.03 -5.96 -5.33
N THR A 128 27.40 -6.57 -4.20
CA THR A 128 26.59 -6.54 -2.96
C THR A 128 26.51 -5.13 -2.36
N ASP A 129 27.63 -4.40 -2.35
CA ASP A 129 27.69 -2.99 -1.92
C ASP A 129 26.84 -2.11 -2.84
N ASN A 130 26.99 -2.27 -4.15
CA ASN A 130 26.20 -1.56 -5.16
C ASN A 130 24.69 -1.84 -5.03
N GLN A 131 24.31 -3.09 -4.77
CA GLN A 131 22.91 -3.44 -4.53
C GLN A 131 22.37 -2.78 -3.26
N SER A 132 23.17 -2.73 -2.20
CA SER A 132 22.79 -2.07 -0.95
C SER A 132 22.59 -0.56 -1.15
N LYS A 133 23.44 0.10 -1.95
CA LYS A 133 23.28 1.51 -2.34
C LYS A 133 22.01 1.75 -3.14
N ILE A 134 21.71 0.88 -4.12
CA ILE A 134 20.45 0.95 -4.89
C ILE A 134 19.24 0.86 -3.95
N ASP A 135 19.25 -0.12 -3.04
CA ASP A 135 18.14 -0.34 -2.12
C ASP A 135 17.95 0.85 -1.15
N GLU A 136 19.04 1.49 -0.71
CA GLU A 136 19.02 2.70 0.12
C GLU A 136 18.42 3.88 -0.63
N MET A 137 18.90 4.18 -1.85
CA MET A 137 18.38 5.26 -2.69
C MET A 137 16.88 5.08 -3.00
N GLU A 138 16.45 3.86 -3.35
CA GLU A 138 15.04 3.58 -3.58
C GLU A 138 14.19 3.71 -2.31
N LYS A 139 14.76 3.35 -1.15
CA LYS A 139 14.06 3.45 0.13
C LYS A 139 13.87 4.91 0.54
N GLU A 140 14.89 5.75 0.38
CA GLU A 140 14.82 7.19 0.66
C GLU A 140 13.72 7.85 -0.17
N TYR A 141 13.71 7.63 -1.48
CA TYR A 141 12.64 8.12 -2.36
C TYR A 141 11.25 7.63 -1.95
N ARG A 142 11.10 6.33 -1.64
CA ARG A 142 9.81 5.77 -1.18
C ARG A 142 9.35 6.40 0.12
N GLN A 143 10.28 6.74 1.02
CA GLN A 143 9.97 7.39 2.28
C GLN A 143 9.51 8.83 2.04
N GLU A 144 10.25 9.60 1.27
CA GLU A 144 9.91 11.00 0.99
C GLU A 144 8.57 11.13 0.24
N LYS A 145 8.29 10.24 -0.72
CA LYS A 145 7.00 10.18 -1.41
C LYS A 145 5.84 9.80 -0.50
N ARG A 146 6.08 9.00 0.55
CA ARG A 146 5.09 8.70 1.59
C ARG A 146 4.86 9.92 2.48
N ASP A 147 5.92 10.57 2.94
CA ASP A 147 5.82 11.75 3.80
C ASP A 147 5.03 12.88 3.12
N ILE A 148 5.24 13.11 1.82
CA ILE A 148 4.45 14.07 1.03
C ILE A 148 2.98 13.67 0.95
N ARG A 149 2.69 12.38 0.75
CA ARG A 149 1.31 11.87 0.70
C ARG A 149 0.61 12.04 2.04
N ASP A 150 1.31 11.75 3.13
CA ASP A 150 0.79 11.87 4.49
C ASP A 150 0.50 13.34 4.81
N LEU A 151 1.39 14.26 4.43
CA LEU A 151 1.15 15.71 4.53
C LEU A 151 -0.05 16.18 3.68
N MET A 152 -0.23 15.62 2.48
CA MET A 152 -1.40 15.93 1.65
C MET A 152 -2.71 15.46 2.31
N GLN A 153 -2.70 14.28 2.94
CA GLN A 153 -3.84 13.77 3.67
C GLN A 153 -4.12 14.61 4.93
N GLU A 154 -3.07 14.94 5.70
CA GLU A 154 -3.19 15.80 6.88
C GLU A 154 -3.77 17.18 6.51
N ASN A 155 -3.34 17.77 5.39
CA ASN A 155 -3.90 19.02 4.91
C ASN A 155 -5.40 18.89 4.53
N ALA A 156 -5.81 17.75 3.96
CA ALA A 156 -7.22 17.47 3.67
C ALA A 156 -8.05 17.34 4.96
N ASP A 157 -7.54 16.62 5.96
CA ASP A 157 -8.19 16.44 7.26
C ASP A 157 -8.28 17.78 8.03
N ASN A 158 -7.21 18.59 7.98
CA ASN A 158 -7.18 19.94 8.56
C ASN A 158 -8.22 20.87 7.92
N ARG A 159 -8.46 20.74 6.61
CA ARG A 159 -9.53 21.48 5.91
C ARG A 159 -10.90 21.06 6.42
N GLU A 160 -11.15 19.77 6.58
CA GLU A 160 -12.44 19.27 7.10
C GLU A 160 -12.68 19.71 8.54
N SER A 161 -11.68 19.56 9.41
CA SER A 161 -11.72 20.04 10.80
C SER A 161 -11.94 21.57 10.89
N SER A 162 -11.27 22.33 10.03
CA SER A 162 -11.45 23.79 9.93
C SER A 162 -12.86 24.18 9.47
N ARG A 163 -13.46 23.41 8.55
CA ARG A 163 -14.85 23.63 8.11
C ARG A 163 -15.85 23.26 9.20
N ALA A 164 -15.62 22.16 9.92
CA ALA A 164 -16.47 21.75 11.04
C ALA A 164 -16.45 22.80 12.16
N SER A 165 -15.27 23.26 12.56
CA SER A 165 -15.12 24.32 13.57
C SER A 165 -15.72 25.66 13.12
N ALA A 166 -15.59 26.03 11.83
CA ALA A 166 -16.24 27.22 11.27
C ALA A 166 -17.78 27.12 11.35
N ARG A 167 -18.38 25.96 11.05
CA ARG A 167 -19.82 25.73 11.19
C ARG A 167 -20.27 25.91 12.63
N VAL A 168 -19.58 25.27 13.57
CA VAL A 168 -19.89 25.38 15.01
C VAL A 168 -19.77 26.82 15.51
N ALA A 169 -18.74 27.56 15.07
CA ALA A 169 -18.56 28.96 15.46
C ALA A 169 -19.69 29.87 14.94
N VAL A 170 -20.11 29.70 13.67
CA VAL A 170 -21.24 30.45 13.11
C VAL A 170 -22.55 30.10 13.81
N GLU A 171 -22.77 28.83 14.13
CA GLU A 171 -23.97 28.39 14.84
C GLU A 171 -24.02 28.92 16.27
N ARG A 172 -22.88 28.93 16.98
CA ARG A 172 -22.77 29.51 18.32
C ARG A 172 -23.06 31.00 18.35
N ASN A 173 -22.56 31.75 17.36
CA ASN A 173 -22.82 33.19 17.23
C ASN A 173 -24.28 33.50 16.85
N ASN A 174 -25.02 32.52 16.31
CA ASN A 174 -26.41 32.66 15.90
C ASN A 174 -27.39 31.92 16.83
N ARG A 175 -27.04 31.66 18.10
CA ARG A 175 -28.00 31.08 19.07
C ARG A 175 -29.28 31.91 19.21
N SER A 176 -29.16 33.23 19.09
CA SER A 176 -30.30 34.16 19.06
C SER A 176 -31.23 33.91 17.86
N LEU A 177 -30.71 33.45 16.72
CA LEU A 177 -31.52 33.10 15.55
C LEU A 177 -32.40 31.89 15.82
N THR A 178 -31.88 30.86 16.49
CA THR A 178 -32.67 29.68 16.87
C THR A 178 -33.79 30.06 17.84
N SER A 179 -33.47 30.92 18.83
CA SER A 179 -34.48 31.47 19.75
C SER A 179 -35.54 32.29 19.00
N ASN A 180 -35.12 33.21 18.14
CA ASN A 180 -36.03 34.08 17.37
C ASN A 180 -36.93 33.27 16.44
N ARG A 181 -36.42 32.20 15.80
CA ARG A 181 -37.24 31.27 15.01
C ARG A 181 -38.30 30.57 15.84
N GLN A 182 -37.98 30.18 17.07
CA GLN A 182 -38.94 29.56 17.97
C GLN A 182 -40.04 30.55 18.37
N THR A 183 -39.67 31.78 18.74
CA THR A 183 -40.62 32.86 19.04
C THR A 183 -41.52 33.19 17.84
N LEU A 184 -40.95 33.17 16.63
CA LEU A 184 -41.71 33.42 15.40
C LEU A 184 -42.75 32.33 15.15
N ARG A 185 -42.40 31.05 15.39
CA ARG A 185 -43.35 29.94 15.32
C ARG A 185 -44.47 30.05 16.34
N THR A 186 -44.17 30.46 17.58
CA THR A 186 -45.20 30.66 18.60
C THR A 186 -46.14 31.81 18.24
N LEU A 187 -45.60 32.94 17.77
CA LEU A 187 -46.41 34.08 17.33
C LEU A 187 -47.29 33.75 16.12
N GLN A 188 -46.77 32.99 15.15
CA GLN A 188 -47.56 32.51 14.01
C GLN A 188 -48.71 31.58 14.46
N GLY A 189 -48.45 30.72 15.44
CA GLY A 189 -49.49 29.87 16.05
C GLY A 189 -50.56 30.68 16.80
N GLU A 190 -50.16 31.70 17.56
CA GLU A 190 -51.08 32.63 18.22
C GLU A 190 -51.96 33.41 17.22
N LEU A 191 -51.37 33.89 16.12
CA LEU A 191 -52.09 34.57 15.06
C LEU A 191 -53.09 33.66 14.34
N GLN A 192 -52.74 32.40 14.14
CA GLN A 192 -53.67 31.41 13.61
C GLN A 192 -54.86 31.21 14.57
N GLY A 193 -54.60 31.15 15.88
CA GLY A 193 -55.64 31.09 16.90
C GLY A 193 -56.58 32.31 16.89
N LEU A 194 -56.02 33.53 16.80
CA LEU A 194 -56.81 34.77 16.71
C LEU A 194 -57.65 34.84 15.44
N ASN A 195 -57.11 34.40 14.30
CA ASN A 195 -57.88 34.34 13.06
C ASN A 195 -59.05 33.34 13.14
N GLN A 196 -58.85 32.23 13.86
CA GLN A 196 -59.93 31.28 14.13
C GLN A 196 -60.98 31.87 15.09
N GLU A 197 -60.56 32.58 16.14
CA GLU A 197 -61.47 33.31 17.04
C GLU A 197 -62.30 34.35 16.27
N LYS A 198 -61.68 35.09 15.35
CA LYS A 198 -62.38 36.02 14.45
C LYS A 198 -63.43 35.32 13.59
N ALA A 199 -63.07 34.19 12.98
CA ALA A 199 -63.99 33.40 12.16
C ALA A 199 -65.19 32.89 12.98
N ASP A 200 -64.95 32.41 14.20
CA ASP A 200 -65.99 31.95 15.12
C ASP A 200 -66.92 33.09 15.54
N LEU A 201 -66.40 34.30 15.78
CA LEU A 201 -67.22 35.47 16.10
C LEU A 201 -68.10 35.90 14.92
N LEU A 202 -67.57 35.89 13.70
CA LEU A 202 -68.35 36.18 12.49
C LEU A 202 -69.45 35.14 12.27
N GLN A 203 -69.15 33.87 12.54
CA GLN A 203 -70.15 32.80 12.46
C GLN A 203 -71.25 32.98 13.51
N LYS A 204 -70.89 33.29 14.76
CA LYS A 204 -71.86 33.57 15.83
C LYS A 204 -72.75 34.76 15.50
N LEU A 205 -72.17 35.86 15.00
CA LEU A 205 -72.92 37.02 14.52
C LEU A 205 -73.93 36.63 13.42
N ALA A 206 -73.50 35.83 12.44
CA ALA A 206 -74.38 35.39 11.36
C ALA A 206 -75.54 34.52 11.86
N VAL A 207 -75.26 33.59 12.78
CA VAL A 207 -76.28 32.73 13.42
C VAL A 207 -77.27 33.56 14.24
N GLU A 208 -76.77 34.50 15.05
CA GLU A 208 -77.61 35.32 15.92
C GLU A 208 -78.51 36.29 15.13
N LYS A 209 -77.98 36.86 14.04
CA LYS A 209 -78.79 37.63 13.08
C LYS A 209 -79.84 36.76 12.39
N GLN A 210 -79.49 35.54 11.99
CA GLN A 210 -80.43 34.62 11.35
C GLN A 210 -81.53 34.19 12.32
N SER A 211 -81.21 33.87 13.57
CA SER A 211 -82.21 33.53 14.58
C SER A 211 -83.13 34.72 14.90
N ALA A 212 -82.58 35.94 14.98
CA ALA A 212 -83.38 37.15 15.16
C ALA A 212 -84.30 37.43 13.96
N LEU A 213 -83.84 37.13 12.74
CA LEU A 213 -84.67 37.21 11.52
C LEU A 213 -85.79 36.15 11.51
N GLU A 214 -85.50 34.91 11.91
CA GLU A 214 -86.46 33.80 11.93
C GLU A 214 -87.53 34.01 13.00
N GLU A 215 -87.15 34.38 14.23
CA GLU A 215 -88.08 34.72 15.30
C GLU A 215 -88.98 35.91 14.90
N ARG A 216 -88.42 36.86 14.15
CA ARG A 216 -89.18 37.98 13.60
C ARG A 216 -90.10 37.57 12.45
N SER A 217 -89.63 36.75 11.51
CA SER A 217 -90.46 36.26 10.39
C SER A 217 -91.68 35.48 10.91
N ASN A 218 -91.46 34.64 11.92
CA ASN A 218 -92.52 33.88 12.58
C ASN A 218 -93.50 34.80 13.33
N SER A 219 -93.01 35.82 14.04
CA SER A 219 -93.89 36.77 14.75
C SER A 219 -94.65 37.71 13.81
N ILE A 220 -94.06 38.12 12.68
CA ILE A 220 -94.74 38.89 11.63
C ILE A 220 -95.81 38.02 10.97
N SER A 221 -95.48 36.79 10.54
CA SER A 221 -96.44 35.89 9.91
C SER A 221 -97.65 35.57 10.82
N ASN A 222 -97.40 35.33 12.11
CA ASN A 222 -98.45 35.12 13.11
C ASN A 222 -99.29 36.39 13.35
N ARG A 223 -98.69 37.59 13.30
CA ARG A 223 -99.44 38.84 13.48
C ARG A 223 -100.20 39.27 12.23
N ASP A 224 -99.64 39.04 11.05
CA ASP A 224 -100.28 39.35 9.76
C ASP A 224 -101.45 38.41 9.50
N SER A 225 -101.34 37.12 9.82
CA SER A 225 -102.48 36.18 9.76
C SER A 225 -103.62 36.61 10.68
N VAL A 226 -103.33 36.91 11.95
CA VAL A 226 -104.33 37.42 12.91
C VAL A 226 -104.92 38.76 12.46
N ARG A 227 -104.11 39.66 11.90
CA ARG A 227 -104.57 40.96 11.40
C ARG A 227 -105.46 40.80 10.15
N GLN A 228 -105.11 39.92 9.22
CA GLN A 228 -105.88 39.66 8.00
C GLN A 228 -107.24 39.03 8.32
N GLU A 229 -107.28 38.09 9.28
CA GLU A 229 -108.53 37.55 9.81
C GLU A 229 -109.41 38.65 10.43
N GLN A 230 -108.81 39.56 11.20
CA GLN A 230 -109.53 40.69 11.79
C GLN A 230 -110.08 41.65 10.73
N ILE A 231 -109.28 42.00 9.71
CA ILE A 231 -109.70 42.85 8.59
C ILE A 231 -110.89 42.21 7.85
N GLN A 232 -110.79 40.94 7.46
CA GLN A 232 -111.89 40.23 6.78
C GLN A 232 -113.16 40.16 7.63
N SER A 233 -113.01 39.96 8.95
CA SER A 233 -114.15 39.96 9.88
C SER A 233 -114.83 41.33 10.00
N LEU A 234 -114.06 42.42 9.92
CA LEU A 234 -114.57 43.79 9.98
C LEU A 234 -115.19 44.22 8.65
N GLU A 235 -114.60 43.85 7.53
CA GLU A 235 -115.15 44.08 6.19
C GLU A 235 -116.48 43.36 5.99
N SER A 236 -116.57 42.08 6.37
CA SER A 236 -117.82 41.31 6.30
C SER A 236 -118.91 41.88 7.21
N LYS A 237 -118.55 42.41 8.39
CA LYS A 237 -119.48 43.16 9.26
C LYS A 237 -119.92 44.46 8.61
N LEU A 238 -119.01 45.21 8.00
CA LEU A 238 -119.31 46.46 7.28
C LEU A 238 -120.30 46.22 6.13
N GLU A 239 -120.09 45.16 5.35
CA GLU A 239 -120.94 44.83 4.21
C GLU A 239 -122.34 44.39 4.65
N ARG A 240 -122.42 43.56 5.70
CA ARG A 240 -123.71 43.20 6.32
C ARG A 240 -124.45 44.42 6.85
N LEU A 241 -123.77 45.31 7.56
CA LEU A 241 -124.36 46.55 8.09
C LEU A 241 -124.87 47.46 6.96
N ARG A 242 -124.12 47.59 5.85
CA ARG A 242 -124.56 48.36 4.67
C ARG A 242 -125.78 47.73 4.00
N SER A 243 -125.81 46.41 3.86
CA SER A 243 -126.92 45.67 3.25
C SER A 243 -128.19 45.75 4.11
N GLN A 244 -128.06 45.58 5.44
CA GLN A 244 -129.16 45.74 6.40
C GLN A 244 -129.69 47.17 6.43
N MET A 245 -128.78 48.17 6.39
CA MET A 245 -129.17 49.57 6.28
C MET A 245 -130.01 49.83 5.02
N MET A 246 -129.66 49.26 3.86
CA MET A 246 -130.46 49.41 2.64
C MET A 246 -131.84 48.78 2.75
N THR A 247 -131.94 47.57 3.30
CA THR A 247 -133.22 46.85 3.43
C THR A 247 -134.17 47.53 4.41
N GLU A 248 -133.69 47.95 5.59
CA GLU A 248 -134.53 48.67 6.58
C GLU A 248 -134.92 50.08 6.13
N ILE A 249 -134.11 50.75 5.31
CA ILE A 249 -134.46 52.04 4.71
C ILE A 249 -135.53 51.89 3.62
N ASP A 250 -135.52 50.80 2.84
CA ASP A 250 -136.51 50.56 1.78
C ASP A 250 -137.89 50.15 2.34
N ASP A 251 -137.95 49.31 3.38
CA ASP A 251 -139.21 48.87 4.00
C ASP A 251 -139.91 49.93 4.87
N ALA A 252 -139.23 51.04 5.23
CA ALA A 252 -139.81 52.09 6.07
C ALA A 252 -140.78 53.01 5.30
N PHE A 253 -142.07 53.01 5.66
CA PHE A 253 -143.15 53.74 4.97
C PHE A 253 -143.24 55.26 5.27
N TRP A 254 -142.57 55.79 6.31
CA TRP A 254 -142.61 57.22 6.70
C TRP A 254 -141.21 57.89 6.70
N SER A 255 -141.11 59.14 6.23
CA SER A 255 -139.84 59.87 6.02
C SER A 255 -139.02 60.17 7.28
N ILE A 256 -139.64 60.16 8.46
CA ILE A 256 -138.98 60.47 9.74
C ILE A 256 -138.21 59.25 10.29
N ASP A 257 -138.72 58.03 10.10
CA ASP A 257 -138.02 56.81 10.53
C ASP A 257 -136.78 56.52 9.66
N LYS A 258 -136.82 56.85 8.36
CA LYS A 258 -135.66 56.70 7.45
C LYS A 258 -134.44 57.51 7.91
N GLN A 259 -134.62 58.70 8.48
CA GLN A 259 -133.50 59.53 8.94
C GLN A 259 -132.86 59.02 10.23
N ARG A 260 -133.65 58.49 11.17
CA ARG A 260 -133.11 57.96 12.43
C ARG A 260 -132.30 56.68 12.19
N ILE A 261 -132.84 55.76 11.40
CA ILE A 261 -132.17 54.51 11.00
C ILE A 261 -130.84 54.82 10.31
N ARG A 262 -130.83 55.72 9.31
CA ARG A 262 -129.62 56.09 8.58
C ARG A 262 -128.51 56.63 9.48
N LYS A 263 -128.84 57.50 10.44
CA LYS A 263 -127.85 58.10 11.35
C LYS A 263 -127.21 57.08 12.29
N GLU A 264 -127.96 56.07 12.70
CA GLU A 264 -127.48 55.00 13.60
C GLU A 264 -126.55 54.02 12.87
N TYR A 265 -126.90 53.61 11.65
CA TYR A 265 -126.02 52.79 10.81
C TYR A 265 -124.77 53.56 10.34
N GLU A 266 -124.89 54.84 9.98
CA GLU A 266 -123.73 55.69 9.59
C GLU A 266 -122.72 55.86 10.74
N ALA A 267 -123.19 56.01 11.99
CA ALA A 267 -122.32 56.06 13.16
C ALA A 267 -121.54 54.75 13.37
N GLN A 268 -122.21 53.61 13.19
CA GLN A 268 -121.57 52.29 13.30
C GLN A 268 -120.55 52.06 12.17
N ILE A 269 -120.90 52.41 10.92
CA ILE A 269 -120.00 52.33 9.76
C ILE A 269 -118.74 53.18 9.99
N THR A 270 -118.89 54.40 10.51
CA THR A 270 -117.75 55.31 10.76
C THR A 270 -116.83 54.77 11.85
N SER A 271 -117.39 54.18 12.92
CA SER A 271 -116.60 53.57 13.99
C SER A 271 -115.84 52.32 13.52
N LEU A 272 -116.45 51.51 12.65
CA LEU A 272 -115.82 50.33 12.06
C LEU A 272 -114.74 50.73 11.05
N GLN A 273 -114.97 51.78 10.24
CA GLN A 273 -113.95 52.34 9.34
C GLN A 273 -112.77 52.94 10.10
N ALA A 274 -113.00 53.60 11.24
CA ALA A 274 -111.93 54.12 12.08
C ALA A 274 -111.09 52.98 12.71
N GLN A 275 -111.71 51.88 13.11
CA GLN A 275 -110.99 50.68 13.59
C GLN A 275 -110.19 50.01 12.46
N LEU A 276 -110.75 49.93 11.26
CA LEU A 276 -110.08 49.40 10.07
C LEU A 276 -108.82 50.22 9.72
N ASN A 277 -108.94 51.55 9.69
CA ASN A 277 -107.82 52.44 9.38
C ASN A 277 -106.70 52.34 10.42
N LYS A 278 -107.04 52.20 11.71
CA LYS A 278 -106.04 52.01 12.77
C LYS A 278 -105.29 50.68 12.65
N LEU A 279 -105.97 49.61 12.20
CA LEU A 279 -105.35 48.30 11.93
C LEU A 279 -104.44 48.33 10.70
N VAL A 280 -104.78 49.13 9.68
CA VAL A 280 -103.99 49.33 8.47
C VAL A 280 -102.75 50.20 8.76
N ASP A 281 -102.90 51.32 9.45
CA ASP A 281 -101.78 52.23 9.77
C ASP A 281 -100.81 51.67 10.82
N GLY A 282 -101.28 50.82 11.74
CA GLY A 282 -100.43 50.13 12.71
C GLY A 282 -99.40 49.16 12.11
N GLY A 283 -99.27 49.08 10.78
CA GLY A 283 -98.16 48.39 10.09
C GLY A 283 -96.86 49.22 10.02
N LEU A 284 -96.93 50.55 10.14
CA LEU A 284 -95.77 51.43 9.95
C LEU A 284 -94.86 51.56 11.18
N GLU A 285 -95.39 51.44 12.41
CA GLU A 285 -94.60 51.54 13.65
C GLU A 285 -93.69 50.32 13.91
N VAL A 286 -94.04 49.14 13.35
CA VAL A 286 -93.32 47.86 13.54
C VAL A 286 -91.91 47.86 12.90
N ASN A 287 -91.62 48.80 12.01
CA ASN A 287 -90.30 48.90 11.38
C ASN A 287 -89.25 49.64 12.22
N GLN A 288 -89.64 50.47 13.20
CA GLN A 288 -88.67 51.21 14.01
C GLN A 288 -87.98 50.37 15.09
N ASP A 289 -88.71 49.52 15.81
CA ASP A 289 -88.14 48.66 16.87
C ASP A 289 -87.15 47.62 16.34
N ALA A 290 -87.35 47.14 15.12
CA ALA A 290 -86.43 46.20 14.50
C ALA A 290 -85.08 46.81 14.14
N SER A 291 -85.07 48.08 13.73
CA SER A 291 -83.84 48.83 13.50
C SER A 291 -83.00 48.89 14.79
N PHE A 292 -83.65 49.00 15.95
CA PHE A 292 -82.98 49.09 17.25
C PHE A 292 -82.34 47.76 17.69
N THR A 293 -83.02 46.62 17.52
CA THR A 293 -82.49 45.29 17.88
C THR A 293 -81.29 44.85 17.03
N PHE A 294 -81.35 45.03 15.70
CA PHE A 294 -80.21 44.73 14.83
C PHE A 294 -79.03 45.68 15.08
N SER A 295 -79.30 46.96 15.38
CA SER A 295 -78.25 47.92 15.73
C SER A 295 -77.49 47.53 17.00
N ALA A 296 -78.20 47.01 18.02
CA ALA A 296 -77.56 46.58 19.26
C ALA A 296 -76.66 45.35 19.09
N ILE A 297 -77.11 44.36 18.31
CA ILE A 297 -76.31 43.17 17.96
C ILE A 297 -75.08 43.58 17.13
N ASP A 298 -75.25 44.46 16.14
CA ASP A 298 -74.13 44.94 15.34
C ASP A 298 -73.11 45.74 16.15
N GLU A 299 -73.57 46.59 17.08
CA GLU A 299 -72.69 47.37 17.93
C GLU A 299 -71.85 46.50 18.87
N GLN A 300 -72.46 45.45 19.45
CA GLN A 300 -71.76 44.50 20.31
C GLN A 300 -70.67 43.70 19.57
N TYR A 301 -71.01 43.09 18.43
CA TYR A 301 -70.05 42.30 17.67
C TYR A 301 -69.00 43.15 16.97
N LYS A 302 -69.33 44.39 16.57
CA LYS A 302 -68.36 45.34 16.02
C LYS A 302 -67.22 45.61 17.00
N LEU A 303 -67.54 45.86 18.27
CA LEU A 303 -66.52 46.14 19.29
C LEU A 303 -65.63 44.91 19.56
N MET A 304 -66.23 43.71 19.58
CA MET A 304 -65.46 42.46 19.72
C MET A 304 -64.56 42.17 18.51
N LEU A 305 -65.07 42.40 17.29
CA LEU A 305 -64.30 42.22 16.05
C LEU A 305 -63.16 43.24 15.96
N GLU A 306 -63.39 44.50 16.34
CA GLU A 306 -62.38 45.55 16.37
C GLU A 306 -61.25 45.21 17.37
N MET A 307 -61.59 44.70 18.55
CA MET A 307 -60.59 44.22 19.51
C MET A 307 -59.76 43.03 19.00
N VAL A 308 -60.37 42.10 18.26
CA VAL A 308 -59.65 40.95 17.68
C VAL A 308 -58.80 41.41 16.48
N ASP A 309 -59.29 42.35 15.68
CA ASP A 309 -58.56 42.93 14.55
C ASP A 309 -57.35 43.75 15.01
N ASP A 310 -57.47 44.53 16.09
CA ASP A 310 -56.36 45.23 16.71
C ASP A 310 -55.28 44.25 17.21
N LYS A 311 -55.70 43.15 17.85
CA LYS A 311 -54.76 42.08 18.29
C LYS A 311 -54.07 41.42 17.10
N ILE A 312 -54.80 41.13 16.02
CA ILE A 312 -54.24 40.56 14.80
C ILE A 312 -53.22 41.54 14.20
N ALA A 313 -53.57 42.81 14.03
CA ALA A 313 -52.68 43.83 13.46
C ALA A 313 -51.39 44.02 14.29
N LEU A 314 -51.50 44.01 15.61
CA LEU A 314 -50.34 44.05 16.50
C LEU A 314 -49.43 42.82 16.31
N LYS A 315 -50.01 41.62 16.27
CA LYS A 315 -49.27 40.37 16.08
C LYS A 315 -48.64 40.26 14.69
N GLU A 316 -49.33 40.70 13.64
CA GLU A 316 -48.78 40.80 12.29
C GLU A 316 -47.58 41.75 12.22
N SER A 317 -47.66 42.89 12.92
CA SER A 317 -46.54 43.83 13.04
C SER A 317 -45.34 43.21 13.76
N GLU A 318 -45.57 42.50 14.87
CA GLU A 318 -44.51 41.79 15.60
C GLU A 318 -43.85 40.70 14.75
N ILE A 319 -44.65 39.89 14.05
CA ILE A 319 -44.17 38.84 13.14
C ILE A 319 -43.34 39.47 12.02
N SER A 320 -43.82 40.52 11.36
CA SER A 320 -43.10 41.19 10.26
C SER A 320 -41.74 41.75 10.71
N LYS A 321 -41.68 42.38 11.89
CA LYS A 321 -40.42 42.87 12.48
C LYS A 321 -39.46 41.71 12.76
N LEU A 322 -39.97 40.63 13.36
CA LEU A 322 -39.15 39.47 13.71
C LEU A 322 -38.67 38.69 12.48
N GLU A 323 -39.50 38.56 11.44
CA GLU A 323 -39.15 37.98 10.13
C GLU A 323 -38.02 38.75 9.45
N THR A 324 -38.06 40.08 9.52
CA THR A 324 -37.00 40.94 8.98
C THR A 324 -35.68 40.71 9.72
N ILE A 325 -35.71 40.62 11.05
CA ILE A 325 -34.51 40.35 11.88
C ILE A 325 -33.96 38.94 11.58
N VAL A 326 -34.82 37.93 11.56
CA VAL A 326 -34.45 36.52 11.30
C VAL A 326 -33.84 36.36 9.91
N SER A 327 -34.42 36.98 8.89
CA SER A 327 -33.90 36.92 7.52
C SER A 327 -32.57 37.67 7.37
N ALA A 328 -32.39 38.82 8.01
CA ALA A 328 -31.13 39.55 8.04
C ALA A 328 -30.03 38.75 8.75
N GLN A 329 -30.32 38.18 9.92
CA GLN A 329 -29.38 37.32 10.67
C GLN A 329 -29.01 36.06 9.89
N GLN A 330 -29.97 35.39 9.24
CA GLN A 330 -29.70 34.22 8.39
C GLN A 330 -28.77 34.56 7.22
N ARG A 331 -28.99 35.71 6.56
CA ARG A 331 -28.12 36.17 5.47
C ARG A 331 -26.70 36.47 5.98
N ALA A 332 -26.58 37.17 7.12
CA ALA A 332 -25.29 37.46 7.74
C ALA A 332 -24.53 36.16 8.11
N ALA A 333 -25.24 35.20 8.71
CA ALA A 333 -24.70 33.89 9.06
C ALA A 333 -24.18 33.15 7.81
N SER A 334 -25.00 33.06 6.77
CA SER A 334 -24.64 32.41 5.50
C SER A 334 -23.45 33.08 4.83
N ASN A 335 -23.42 34.42 4.79
CA ASN A 335 -22.31 35.17 4.18
C ASN A 335 -21.01 34.99 4.98
N SER A 336 -21.08 34.99 6.31
CA SER A 336 -19.91 34.78 7.17
C SER A 336 -19.33 33.37 7.00
N LEU A 337 -20.18 32.35 6.89
CA LEU A 337 -19.76 30.97 6.66
C LEU A 337 -19.14 30.82 5.25
N ALA A 338 -19.75 31.43 4.24
CA ALA A 338 -19.22 31.42 2.88
C ALA A 338 -17.86 32.12 2.78
N ALA A 339 -17.69 33.27 3.44
CA ALA A 339 -16.42 33.98 3.49
C ALA A 339 -15.32 33.16 4.17
N ARG A 340 -15.65 32.53 5.31
CA ARG A 340 -14.70 31.70 6.05
C ARG A 340 -14.32 30.42 5.29
N ASN A 341 -15.29 29.79 4.62
CA ASN A 341 -15.01 28.65 3.75
C ASN A 341 -14.11 29.03 2.56
N ARG A 342 -14.28 30.21 1.96
CA ARG A 342 -13.39 30.70 0.90
C ARG A 342 -11.95 30.87 1.40
N GLN A 343 -11.76 31.41 2.61
CA GLN A 343 -10.43 31.55 3.21
C GLN A 343 -9.77 30.18 3.46
N ILE A 344 -10.54 29.24 4.03
CA ILE A 344 -10.08 27.86 4.25
C ILE A 344 -9.70 27.20 2.92
N ASP A 345 -10.53 27.37 1.89
CA ASP A 345 -10.27 26.80 0.57
C ASP A 345 -9.05 27.44 -0.10
N SER A 346 -8.84 28.75 0.02
CA SER A 346 -7.63 29.40 -0.50
C SER A 346 -6.36 28.91 0.19
N ALA A 347 -6.38 28.76 1.52
CA ALA A 347 -5.24 28.27 2.29
C ALA A 347 -4.92 26.80 1.96
N PHE A 348 -5.98 25.98 1.82
CA PHE A 348 -5.84 24.59 1.40
C PHE A 348 -5.24 24.50 -0.02
N ILE A 349 -5.73 25.30 -0.97
CA ILE A 349 -5.20 25.31 -2.34
C ILE A 349 -3.75 25.75 -2.36
N SER A 350 -3.37 26.83 -1.65
CA SER A 350 -1.98 27.28 -1.62
C SER A 350 -1.04 26.23 -1.05
N GLU A 351 -1.44 25.56 0.03
CA GLU A 351 -0.63 24.52 0.66
C GLU A 351 -0.57 23.26 -0.21
N LYS A 352 -1.69 22.88 -0.85
CA LYS A 352 -1.72 21.78 -1.81
C LYS A 352 -0.76 22.04 -2.98
N THR A 353 -0.79 23.24 -3.57
CA THR A 353 0.12 23.60 -4.67
C THR A 353 1.58 23.60 -4.20
N ARG A 354 1.86 24.04 -2.97
CA ARG A 354 3.20 23.94 -2.37
C ARG A 354 3.66 22.47 -2.29
N LEU A 355 2.82 21.58 -1.76
CA LEU A 355 3.12 20.15 -1.64
C LEU A 355 3.26 19.46 -3.01
N GLU A 356 2.43 19.82 -3.99
CA GLU A 356 2.57 19.36 -5.38
C GLU A 356 3.92 19.80 -5.98
N SER A 357 4.35 21.05 -5.75
CA SER A 357 5.66 21.54 -6.22
C SER A 357 6.85 20.85 -5.53
N VAL A 358 6.71 20.46 -4.25
CA VAL A 358 7.73 19.68 -3.55
C VAL A 358 7.75 18.26 -4.12
N GLY A 359 6.60 17.66 -4.35
CA GLY A 359 6.50 16.34 -5.00
C GLY A 359 7.13 16.31 -6.39
N GLU A 360 6.95 17.35 -7.19
CA GLU A 360 7.59 17.46 -8.51
C GLU A 360 9.11 17.59 -8.40
N LYS A 361 9.62 18.34 -7.41
CA LYS A 361 11.08 18.42 -7.16
C LYS A 361 11.66 17.07 -6.78
N VAL A 362 11.00 16.35 -5.88
CA VAL A 362 11.43 15.00 -5.44
C VAL A 362 11.41 14.03 -6.62
N GLU A 363 10.41 14.11 -7.51
CA GLU A 363 10.38 13.28 -8.72
C GLU A 363 11.53 13.61 -9.67
N ASN A 364 11.82 14.91 -9.90
CA ASN A 364 12.92 15.35 -10.75
C ASN A 364 14.30 14.98 -10.17
N GLU A 365 14.49 15.10 -8.84
CA GLU A 365 15.71 14.66 -8.16
C GLU A 365 15.86 13.14 -8.29
N PHE A 366 14.76 12.39 -8.13
CA PHE A 366 14.76 10.94 -8.31
C PHE A 366 15.02 10.50 -9.74
N ASP A 367 14.61 11.26 -10.76
CA ASP A 367 14.98 10.97 -12.15
C ASP A 367 16.51 11.01 -12.34
N SER A 368 17.20 11.96 -11.70
CA SER A 368 18.68 11.98 -11.68
C SER A 368 19.25 10.79 -10.91
N THR A 369 18.69 10.44 -9.76
CA THR A 369 19.10 9.25 -9.00
C THR A 369 18.84 7.97 -9.79
N ARG A 370 17.81 7.93 -10.62
CA ARG A 370 17.48 6.78 -11.46
C ARG A 370 18.53 6.56 -12.55
N GLU A 371 19.06 7.62 -13.14
CA GLU A 371 20.21 7.51 -14.06
C GLU A 371 21.43 6.92 -13.34
N GLU A 372 21.69 7.33 -12.09
CA GLU A 372 22.76 6.76 -11.27
C GLU A 372 22.51 5.29 -10.93
N ILE A 373 21.28 4.92 -10.54
CA ILE A 373 20.88 3.53 -10.30
C ILE A 373 21.10 2.67 -11.55
N ASP A 374 20.71 3.17 -12.72
CA ASP A 374 20.86 2.44 -13.97
C ASP A 374 22.34 2.31 -14.36
N ALA A 375 23.17 3.34 -14.13
CA ALA A 375 24.63 3.25 -14.29
C ALA A 375 25.26 2.20 -13.35
N ILE A 376 24.84 2.14 -12.09
CA ILE A 376 25.31 1.11 -11.13
C ILE A 376 24.85 -0.29 -11.56
N LYS A 377 23.64 -0.43 -12.12
CA LYS A 377 23.16 -1.71 -12.67
C LYS A 377 23.99 -2.17 -13.87
N ASP A 378 24.38 -1.24 -14.74
CA ASP A 378 25.26 -1.53 -15.88
C ASP A 378 26.65 -1.95 -15.39
N GLU A 379 27.22 -1.27 -14.38
CA GLU A 379 28.47 -1.68 -13.74
C GLU A 379 28.34 -3.09 -13.15
N ASN A 380 27.25 -3.38 -12.43
CA ASN A 380 26.99 -4.71 -11.88
C ASN A 380 26.87 -5.77 -12.97
N PHE A 381 26.32 -5.44 -14.13
CA PHE A 381 26.27 -6.34 -15.27
C PHE A 381 27.66 -6.64 -15.82
N GLU A 382 28.52 -5.63 -15.96
CA GLU A 382 29.92 -5.81 -16.36
C GLU A 382 30.70 -6.65 -15.34
N LEU A 383 30.53 -6.39 -14.04
CA LEU A 383 31.15 -7.16 -12.97
C LEU A 383 30.70 -8.64 -13.02
N LYS A 384 29.40 -8.90 -13.26
CA LYS A 384 28.89 -10.26 -13.46
C LYS A 384 29.47 -10.95 -14.70
N GLN A 385 29.73 -10.21 -15.78
CA GLN A 385 30.45 -10.77 -16.92
C GLN A 385 31.89 -11.13 -16.56
N LYS A 386 32.60 -10.25 -15.85
CA LYS A 386 33.97 -10.51 -15.37
C LYS A 386 34.02 -11.73 -14.44
N ILE A 387 33.05 -11.87 -13.53
CA ILE A 387 32.91 -13.05 -12.66
C ILE A 387 32.76 -14.32 -13.50
N ARG A 388 31.85 -14.36 -14.48
CA ARG A 388 31.67 -15.55 -15.34
C ARG A 388 32.93 -15.94 -16.11
N HIS A 389 33.69 -14.94 -16.59
CA HIS A 389 34.98 -15.20 -17.23
C HIS A 389 35.99 -15.77 -16.23
N LEU A 390 36.07 -15.22 -15.02
CA LEU A 390 36.93 -15.76 -13.96
C LEU A 390 36.53 -17.17 -13.56
N ASP A 391 35.24 -17.47 -13.42
CA ASP A 391 34.75 -18.82 -13.08
C ASP A 391 35.18 -19.83 -14.15
N THR A 392 35.06 -19.45 -15.43
CA THR A 392 35.51 -20.30 -16.55
C THR A 392 37.02 -20.54 -16.49
N ASP A 393 37.81 -19.50 -16.21
CA ASP A 393 39.28 -19.60 -16.10
C ASP A 393 39.68 -20.48 -14.89
N ILE A 394 39.02 -20.29 -13.75
CA ILE A 394 39.21 -21.08 -12.52
C ILE A 394 38.89 -22.55 -12.80
N GLU A 395 37.72 -22.84 -13.38
CA GLU A 395 37.32 -24.19 -13.79
C GLU A 395 38.35 -24.85 -14.71
N GLN A 396 38.84 -24.12 -15.72
CA GLN A 396 39.88 -24.64 -16.61
C GLN A 396 41.18 -24.95 -15.87
N MET A 397 41.62 -24.09 -14.94
CA MET A 397 42.83 -24.32 -14.15
C MET A 397 42.70 -25.60 -13.29
N TYR A 398 41.58 -25.78 -12.60
CA TYR A 398 41.37 -26.97 -11.79
C TYR A 398 41.17 -28.24 -12.62
N LEU A 399 40.43 -28.19 -13.73
CA LEU A 399 40.26 -29.33 -14.64
C LEU A 399 41.57 -29.73 -15.33
N SER A 400 42.47 -28.78 -15.59
CA SER A 400 43.80 -29.07 -16.12
C SER A 400 44.69 -29.82 -15.10
N ASN A 401 44.36 -29.72 -13.81
CA ASN A 401 45.11 -30.34 -12.74
C ASN A 401 44.63 -31.77 -12.46
N GLN A 402 45.53 -32.74 -12.63
CA GLN A 402 45.25 -34.16 -12.44
C GLN A 402 44.82 -34.50 -11.01
N ILE A 403 45.34 -33.78 -10.01
CA ILE A 403 44.99 -34.01 -8.60
C ILE A 403 43.55 -33.60 -8.32
N TYR A 404 43.14 -32.43 -8.82
CA TYR A 404 41.76 -31.98 -8.67
C TYR A 404 40.77 -32.90 -9.38
N ARG A 405 41.12 -33.39 -10.58
CA ARG A 405 40.33 -34.42 -11.27
C ARG A 405 40.21 -35.73 -10.50
N MET A 406 41.28 -36.16 -9.84
CA MET A 406 41.27 -37.41 -9.08
C MET A 406 40.52 -37.23 -7.74
N ALA A 407 40.65 -36.06 -7.12
CA ALA A 407 39.88 -35.68 -5.94
C ALA A 407 38.37 -35.60 -6.26
N SER A 408 37.98 -35.01 -7.39
CA SER A 408 36.58 -34.92 -7.81
C SER A 408 35.95 -36.30 -8.04
N HIS A 409 36.69 -37.25 -8.63
CA HIS A 409 36.26 -38.64 -8.74
C HIS A 409 36.06 -39.35 -7.40
N ILE A 410 36.85 -38.99 -6.38
CA ILE A 410 36.76 -39.59 -5.03
C ILE A 410 35.60 -39.01 -4.24
N ASP A 411 35.39 -37.69 -4.32
CA ASP A 411 34.28 -37.00 -3.64
C ASP A 411 32.93 -37.21 -4.38
N GLY A 412 32.96 -37.69 -5.63
CA GLY A 412 31.76 -38.00 -6.42
C GLY A 412 31.08 -36.77 -7.02
N THR A 413 31.75 -35.63 -7.01
CA THR A 413 31.23 -34.34 -7.46
C THR A 413 31.96 -33.90 -8.73
N LYS A 414 31.26 -33.14 -9.58
CA LYS A 414 31.86 -32.49 -10.77
C LYS A 414 32.05 -31.00 -10.57
N GLU A 415 31.37 -30.43 -9.58
CA GLU A 415 31.45 -29.02 -9.22
C GLU A 415 32.66 -28.80 -8.32
N LEU A 416 33.48 -27.80 -8.68
CA LEU A 416 34.70 -27.44 -7.98
C LEU A 416 34.46 -27.06 -6.52
N ASP A 417 33.40 -26.29 -6.29
CA ASP A 417 33.06 -25.74 -4.98
C ASP A 417 32.63 -26.82 -3.98
N GLU A 418 32.31 -28.03 -4.45
CA GLU A 418 31.95 -29.17 -3.62
C GLU A 418 33.14 -30.09 -3.29
N ILE A 419 34.31 -29.89 -3.91
CA ILE A 419 35.49 -30.73 -3.67
C ILE A 419 36.10 -30.34 -2.32
N LYS A 420 36.28 -31.33 -1.44
CA LYS A 420 36.83 -31.07 -0.10
C LYS A 420 38.33 -30.76 -0.22
N PRO A 421 38.82 -29.64 0.36
CA PRO A 421 40.25 -29.34 0.36
C PRO A 421 41.10 -30.46 0.95
N THR A 422 40.58 -31.16 1.96
CA THR A 422 41.23 -32.32 2.58
C THR A 422 41.42 -33.50 1.61
N THR A 423 40.46 -33.72 0.70
CA THR A 423 40.54 -34.78 -0.30
C THR A 423 41.63 -34.45 -1.32
N VAL A 424 41.69 -33.18 -1.77
CA VAL A 424 42.74 -32.69 -2.68
C VAL A 424 44.13 -32.89 -2.08
N THR A 425 44.34 -32.48 -0.82
CA THR A 425 45.63 -32.66 -0.14
C THR A 425 46.00 -34.14 0.00
N LEU A 426 45.05 -35.01 0.37
CA LEU A 426 45.32 -36.45 0.50
C LEU A 426 45.74 -37.06 -0.84
N VAL A 427 45.00 -36.74 -1.91
CA VAL A 427 45.29 -37.21 -3.27
C VAL A 427 46.67 -36.71 -3.71
N ALA A 428 46.99 -35.43 -3.45
CA ALA A 428 48.30 -34.87 -3.76
C ALA A 428 49.43 -35.64 -3.06
N VAL A 429 49.32 -35.88 -1.75
CA VAL A 429 50.35 -36.60 -0.97
C VAL A 429 50.54 -38.03 -1.47
N VAL A 430 49.44 -38.76 -1.72
CA VAL A 430 49.51 -40.15 -2.19
C VAL A 430 50.09 -40.21 -3.61
N TRP A 431 49.64 -39.34 -4.51
CA TRP A 431 50.10 -39.29 -5.90
C TRP A 431 51.58 -38.93 -5.98
N PHE A 432 51.97 -37.80 -5.37
CA PHE A 432 53.37 -37.34 -5.36
C PHE A 432 54.29 -38.28 -4.62
N GLY A 433 53.86 -38.84 -3.49
CA GLY A 433 54.63 -39.82 -2.75
C GLY A 433 54.88 -41.09 -3.56
N SER A 434 53.87 -41.61 -4.25
CA SER A 434 54.03 -42.80 -5.08
C SER A 434 55.01 -42.61 -6.25
N LEU A 435 54.92 -41.47 -6.96
CA LEU A 435 55.81 -41.14 -8.07
C LEU A 435 57.24 -40.90 -7.60
N ALA A 436 57.41 -40.09 -6.56
CA ALA A 436 58.72 -39.79 -5.99
C ALA A 436 59.42 -41.07 -5.50
N PHE A 437 58.66 -41.98 -4.86
CA PHE A 437 59.21 -43.24 -4.35
C PHE A 437 59.69 -44.14 -5.47
N ILE A 438 58.90 -44.32 -6.53
CA ILE A 438 59.28 -45.12 -7.70
C ILE A 438 60.55 -44.56 -8.34
N CYS A 439 60.59 -43.24 -8.59
CA CYS A 439 61.76 -42.58 -9.17
C CYS A 439 63.02 -42.73 -8.31
N ALA A 440 62.87 -42.69 -6.98
CA ALA A 440 64.00 -42.79 -6.05
C ALA A 440 64.68 -44.16 -6.00
N ILE A 441 63.92 -45.25 -6.22
CA ILE A 441 64.39 -46.64 -6.03
C ILE A 441 64.65 -47.39 -7.34
N ILE A 442 64.06 -46.96 -8.46
CA ILE A 442 64.09 -47.72 -9.71
C ILE A 442 65.52 -47.85 -10.25
N GLY A 443 66.35 -46.81 -10.15
CA GLY A 443 67.73 -46.84 -10.62
C GLY A 443 68.59 -47.90 -9.92
N PRO A 444 68.70 -47.92 -8.58
CA PRO A 444 69.40 -48.98 -7.86
C PRO A 444 68.87 -50.39 -8.15
N ILE A 445 67.54 -50.55 -8.24
CA ILE A 445 66.90 -51.83 -8.56
C ILE A 445 67.32 -52.32 -9.95
N LEU A 446 67.34 -51.45 -10.96
CA LEU A 446 67.76 -51.80 -12.31
C LEU A 446 69.24 -52.15 -12.38
N VAL A 447 70.11 -51.44 -11.64
CA VAL A 447 71.53 -51.79 -11.55
C VAL A 447 71.70 -53.21 -10.97
N LEU A 448 71.02 -53.52 -9.86
CA LEU A 448 71.08 -54.86 -9.25
C LEU A 448 70.50 -55.94 -10.18
N ALA A 449 69.41 -55.64 -10.88
CA ALA A 449 68.81 -56.55 -11.86
C ALA A 449 69.76 -56.82 -13.04
N SER A 450 70.43 -55.79 -13.56
CA SER A 450 71.45 -55.93 -14.61
C SER A 450 72.60 -56.83 -14.15
N LEU A 451 73.11 -56.63 -12.94
CA LEU A 451 74.18 -57.45 -12.37
C LEU A 451 73.75 -58.91 -12.16
N HIS A 452 72.50 -59.13 -11.76
CA HIS A 452 71.94 -60.48 -11.65
C HIS A 452 71.86 -61.18 -13.01
N LEU A 453 71.38 -60.49 -14.05
CA LEU A 453 71.33 -61.02 -15.41
C LEU A 453 72.72 -61.33 -15.96
N LYS A 454 73.68 -60.42 -15.73
CA LYS A 454 75.08 -60.61 -16.13
C LYS A 454 75.71 -61.83 -15.46
N SER A 455 75.53 -61.99 -14.15
CA SER A 455 76.05 -63.16 -13.43
C SER A 455 75.41 -64.47 -13.87
N ARG A 456 74.12 -64.48 -14.23
CA ARG A 456 73.48 -65.66 -14.82
C ARG A 456 74.02 -65.99 -16.21
N ALA A 457 74.31 -64.98 -17.02
CA ALA A 457 74.91 -65.17 -18.33
C ALA A 457 76.28 -65.86 -18.18
N GLU A 458 77.16 -65.31 -17.35
CA GLU A 458 78.51 -65.85 -17.10
C GLU A 458 78.47 -67.31 -16.59
N LYS A 459 77.52 -67.66 -15.72
CA LYS A 459 77.34 -69.06 -15.26
C LYS A 459 76.91 -70.00 -16.39
N MET A 460 75.99 -69.57 -17.26
CA MET A 460 75.56 -70.39 -18.40
C MET A 460 76.65 -70.56 -19.46
N GLU A 461 77.55 -69.59 -19.60
CA GLU A 461 78.75 -69.72 -20.44
C GLU A 461 79.73 -70.76 -19.88
N GLN A 462 79.92 -70.76 -18.56
CA GLN A 462 80.74 -71.77 -17.87
C GLN A 462 80.14 -73.18 -17.98
N GLU A 463 78.83 -73.33 -17.80
CA GLU A 463 78.13 -74.62 -17.91
C GLU A 463 78.07 -75.17 -19.36
N GLN A 464 78.08 -74.30 -20.39
CA GLN A 464 78.13 -74.71 -21.81
C GLN A 464 79.56 -74.95 -22.31
N GLY A 465 80.57 -74.41 -21.62
CA GLY A 465 81.99 -74.55 -21.94
C GLY A 465 82.62 -75.88 -21.49
N GLU A 466 81.92 -76.72 -20.72
CA GLU A 466 82.35 -78.07 -20.34
C GLU A 466 81.65 -79.18 -21.16
N PRO A 467 82.14 -79.55 -22.35
CA PRO A 467 81.89 -80.87 -22.93
C PRO A 467 83.09 -81.82 -22.74
N SER A 468 82.84 -82.95 -22.07
CA SER A 468 83.58 -84.23 -22.11
C SER A 468 85.10 -84.20 -21.85
N LEU A 469 85.51 -84.14 -20.59
CA LEU A 469 86.79 -84.71 -20.12
C LEU A 469 86.60 -85.85 -19.09
N GLN A 470 85.42 -86.48 -19.11
CA GLN A 470 85.13 -87.68 -18.34
C GLN A 470 84.36 -88.70 -19.18
N ALA A 471 85.07 -89.37 -20.08
CA ALA A 471 84.80 -90.74 -20.45
C ALA A 471 86.17 -91.38 -20.72
N SER A 472 86.66 -92.11 -19.72
CA SER A 472 87.83 -92.99 -19.79
C SER A 472 87.66 -94.08 -20.83
#